data_AF-A0A0B3W935-F1
#
_entry.id   AF-A0A0B3W935-F1
#
_cell.length_a   1.000
_cell.length_b   1.000
_cell.length_c   1.000
_cell.angle_alpha   90.00
_cell.angle_beta   90.00
_cell.angle_gamma   90.00
#
_symmetry.space_group_name_H-M   'P 1'
#
loop_
_entity.id
_entity.type
_entity.pdbx_description
1 polymer ?
#
loop_
_entity_poly.entity_id
_entity_poly.type
_entity_poly.pdbx_seq_one_letter_code
_entity_poly.pdbx_strand_id
1 'polypeptide(L)'
;MNNMEFIYKVLFLAFSIMWAGNILLFRSERQIIINPLLIIIAAILVVLPDTKEIFSIDVEEAKSTLYIIYYVVVVWGLIITRRKTDLF
;
A
#
# COMPACT_ATOMS: atom_id res chain seq x y z
N MET A 1 8.33 18.64 7.12
CA MET A 1 7.82 17.31 7.45
C MET A 1 6.32 17.18 7.19
N ASN A 2 5.43 18.08 7.65
CA ASN A 2 3.97 17.99 7.38
C ASN A 2 3.55 17.82 5.90
N ASN A 3 4.24 18.47 4.95
CA ASN A 3 3.90 18.35 3.53
C ASN A 3 4.18 16.94 2.95
N MET A 4 5.22 16.24 3.43
CA MET A 4 5.57 14.92 2.89
C MET A 4 4.59 13.85 3.36
N GLU A 5 4.22 13.88 4.64
CA GLU A 5 3.21 12.96 5.17
C GLU A 5 1.86 13.17 4.49
N PHE A 6 1.48 14.41 4.22
CA PHE A 6 0.28 14.72 3.45
C PHE A 6 0.35 14.11 2.03
N ILE A 7 1.48 14.27 1.32
CA ILE A 7 1.69 13.65 0.01
C ILE A 7 1.55 12.13 0.10
N TYR A 8 2.15 11.49 1.10
CA TYR A 8 2.01 10.05 1.28
C TYR A 8 0.56 9.65 1.55
N LYS A 9 -0.19 10.36 2.39
CA LYS A 9 -1.61 10.06 2.63
C LYS A 9 -2.46 10.16 1.36
N VAL A 10 -2.20 11.17 0.53
CA VAL A 10 -2.89 11.34 -0.76
C VAL A 10 -2.54 10.21 -1.73
N LEU A 11 -1.26 9.84 -1.83
CA LEU A 11 -0.83 8.72 -2.68
C LEU A 11 -1.39 7.40 -2.16
N PHE A 12 -1.36 7.16 -0.86
CA PHE A 12 -1.96 5.98 -0.23
C PHE A 12 -3.44 5.82 -0.60
N LEU A 13 -4.21 6.90 -0.57
CA LEU A 13 -5.60 6.88 -1.02
C LEU A 13 -5.70 6.53 -2.52
N ALA A 14 -4.92 7.20 -3.39
CA ALA A 14 -4.96 6.96 -4.82
C ALA A 14 -4.60 5.51 -5.19
N PHE A 15 -3.52 4.97 -4.60
CA PHE A 15 -3.08 3.59 -4.81
C PHE A 15 -4.08 2.58 -4.24
N SER A 16 -4.71 2.87 -3.11
CA SER A 16 -5.79 2.04 -2.54
C SER A 16 -6.98 1.94 -3.50
N ILE A 17 -7.41 3.07 -4.08
CA ILE A 17 -8.49 3.11 -5.07
C ILE A 17 -8.10 2.35 -6.34
N MET A 18 -6.87 2.52 -6.84
CA MET A 18 -6.37 1.79 -7.99
C MET A 18 -6.37 0.28 -7.76
N TRP A 19 -5.92 -0.17 -6.58
CA TRP A 19 -5.91 -1.59 -6.23
C TRP A 19 -7.34 -2.14 -6.09
N ALA A 20 -8.22 -1.42 -5.40
CA ALA A 20 -9.63 -1.79 -5.29
C ALA A 20 -10.30 -1.94 -6.67
N GLY A 21 -10.07 -0.98 -7.57
CA GLY A 21 -10.55 -1.06 -8.96
C GLY A 21 -9.97 -2.28 -9.70
N ASN A 22 -8.68 -2.59 -9.50
CA ASN A 22 -8.06 -3.76 -10.10
C ASN A 22 -8.64 -5.08 -9.58
N ILE A 23 -9.00 -5.19 -8.31
CA ILE A 23 -9.71 -6.37 -7.76
C ILE A 23 -11.07 -6.54 -8.44
N LEU A 24 -11.80 -5.44 -8.61
CA LEU A 24 -13.14 -5.47 -9.19
C LEU A 24 -13.11 -5.84 -10.69
N LEU A 25 -12.12 -5.35 -11.43
CA LEU A 25 -12.01 -5.55 -12.87
C LEU A 25 -11.32 -6.87 -13.25
N PHE A 26 -10.31 -7.29 -12.49
CA PHE A 26 -9.49 -8.45 -12.82
C PHE A 26 -9.53 -9.42 -11.65
N ARG A 27 -10.15 -10.60 -11.81
CA ARG A 27 -10.04 -11.65 -10.80
C ARG A 27 -8.75 -12.44 -11.02
N SER A 28 -7.89 -12.48 -10.01
CA SER A 28 -6.62 -13.20 -10.07
C SER A 28 -6.36 -13.95 -8.77
N GLU A 29 -5.94 -15.21 -8.85
CA GLU A 29 -5.50 -15.99 -7.68
C GLU A 29 -4.40 -15.28 -6.89
N ARG A 30 -3.57 -14.46 -7.55
CA ARG A 30 -2.51 -13.66 -6.90
C ARG A 30 -3.05 -12.68 -5.85
N GLN A 31 -4.31 -12.29 -5.96
CA GLN A 31 -4.97 -11.39 -5.01
C GLN A 31 -5.12 -12.01 -3.62
N ILE A 32 -5.14 -13.35 -3.51
CA ILE A 32 -5.24 -14.05 -2.22
C ILE A 32 -4.03 -13.73 -1.31
N ILE A 33 -2.88 -13.38 -1.89
CA ILE A 33 -1.66 -13.02 -1.15
C ILE A 33 -1.55 -11.50 -1.02
N ILE A 34 -1.81 -10.76 -2.10
CA ILE A 34 -1.61 -9.31 -2.11
C ILE A 34 -2.62 -8.60 -1.19
N ASN A 35 -3.88 -9.05 -1.17
CA ASN A 35 -4.91 -8.39 -0.37
C ASN A 35 -4.59 -8.44 1.14
N PRO A 36 -4.31 -9.60 1.75
CA PRO A 36 -3.88 -9.64 3.15
C PRO A 36 -2.64 -8.81 3.42
N LEU A 37 -1.64 -8.81 2.53
CA LEU A 37 -0.42 -8.03 2.69
C LEU A 37 -0.71 -6.53 2.77
N LEU A 38 -1.53 -6.00 1.85
CA LEU A 38 -1.91 -4.59 1.83
C LEU A 38 -2.74 -4.20 3.06
N ILE A 39 -3.62 -5.09 3.55
CA ILE A 39 -4.40 -4.88 4.78
C ILE A 39 -3.47 -4.79 6.00
N ILE A 40 -2.48 -5.69 6.11
CA ILE A 40 -1.52 -5.68 7.23
C ILE A 40 -0.71 -4.37 7.24
N ILE A 41 -0.18 -3.94 6.08
CA ILE A 41 0.57 -2.68 5.99
C ILE A 41 -0.32 -1.49 6.37
N ALA A 42 -1.55 -1.44 5.86
CA ALA A 42 -2.51 -0.40 6.20
C ALA A 42 -2.84 -0.36 7.70
N ALA A 43 -3.04 -1.53 8.32
CA ALA A 43 -3.32 -1.64 9.75
C ALA A 43 -2.14 -1.14 10.60
N ILE A 44 -0.90 -1.50 10.23
CA ILE A 44 0.30 -1.00 10.92
C ILE A 44 0.40 0.53 10.81
N LEU A 45 0.18 1.08 9.61
CA LEU A 45 0.19 2.53 9.38
C LEU A 45 -0.84 3.28 10.25
N VAL A 46 -2.03 2.71 10.46
CA VAL A 46 -3.08 3.30 11.30
C VAL A 46 -2.74 3.23 12.79
N VAL A 47 -2.11 2.15 13.24
CA VAL A 47 -1.79 1.93 14.66
C VAL A 47 -0.54 2.70 15.10
N LEU A 48 0.38 3.01 14.19
CA LEU A 48 1.57 3.81 14.50
C LEU A 48 1.16 5.24 14.91
N PRO A 49 1.47 5.70 16.13
CA PRO A 49 1.09 7.02 16.60
C PRO A 49 1.86 8.13 15.88
N ASP A 50 1.36 9.36 15.96
CA ASP A 50 2.00 10.55 15.40
C ASP A 50 3.02 11.15 16.39
N THR A 51 3.90 10.29 16.91
CA THR A 51 5.01 10.69 17.79
C THR A 51 6.32 10.49 17.05
N LYS A 52 7.32 11.35 17.31
CA LYS A 52 8.62 11.26 16.62
C LYS A 52 9.33 9.91 16.85
N GLU A 53 9.31 9.41 18.08
CA GLU A 53 10.01 8.19 18.46
C GLU A 53 9.13 7.28 19.34
N ILE A 54 9.27 5.97 19.16
CA ILE A 54 8.71 4.92 20.02
C ILE A 54 9.78 3.85 20.18
N PHE A 55 10.11 3.46 21.42
CA PHE A 55 11.14 2.46 21.70
C PHE A 55 12.47 2.72 20.94
N SER A 56 12.87 4.00 20.83
CA SER A 56 14.06 4.47 20.09
C SER A 56 14.04 4.24 18.57
N ILE A 57 12.87 3.93 18.00
CA ILE A 57 12.65 3.83 16.55
C ILE A 57 12.04 5.16 16.07
N ASP A 58 12.59 5.71 14.99
CA ASP A 58 12.00 6.86 14.28
C ASP A 58 10.71 6.42 13.59
N VAL A 59 9.57 6.89 14.10
CA VAL A 59 8.24 6.50 13.62
C VAL A 59 7.94 7.13 12.27
N GLU A 60 8.47 8.32 12.00
CA GLU A 60 8.28 9.00 10.73
C GLU A 60 9.00 8.26 9.61
N GLU A 61 10.24 7.82 9.87
CA GLU A 61 10.98 6.96 8.94
C GLU A 61 10.28 5.61 8.72
N ALA A 62 9.77 4.99 9.79
CA ALA A 62 9.02 3.75 9.69
C ALA A 62 7.73 3.90 8.85
N LYS A 63 6.95 4.97 9.08
CA LYS A 63 5.76 5.29 8.28
C LYS A 63 6.11 5.51 6.81
N SER A 64 7.15 6.31 6.54
CA SER A 64 7.62 6.56 5.18
C SER A 64 7.99 5.26 4.46
N THR A 65 8.73 4.37 5.14
CA THR A 65 9.12 3.06 4.62
C THR A 65 7.89 2.19 4.31
N LEU A 66 6.92 2.14 5.22
CA LEU A 66 5.68 1.38 5.03
C LEU A 66 4.84 1.91 3.86
N TYR A 67 4.73 3.24 3.69
CA TYR A 67 4.08 3.84 2.52
C TYR A 67 4.76 3.41 1.22
N ILE A 68 6.09 3.47 1.16
CA ILE A 68 6.85 3.06 -0.03
C ILE A 68 6.62 1.58 -0.34
N ILE A 69 6.70 0.70 0.67
CA ILE A 69 6.42 -0.73 0.50
C ILE A 69 5.00 -0.93 -0.03
N TYR A 70 4.00 -0.24 0.54
CA TYR A 70 2.62 -0.31 0.08
C TYR A 70 2.52 0.02 -1.41
N TYR A 71 3.13 1.12 -1.86
CA TYR A 71 3.10 1.52 -3.27
C TYR A 71 3.75 0.48 -4.18
N VAL A 72 4.92 -0.05 -3.80
CA VAL A 72 5.62 -1.07 -4.57
C VAL A 72 4.75 -2.33 -4.72
N VAL A 73 4.11 -2.77 -3.64
CA VAL A 73 3.21 -3.93 -3.66
C VAL A 73 2.01 -3.67 -4.57
N VAL A 74 1.39 -2.49 -4.50
CA VAL A 74 0.27 -2.15 -5.39
C VAL A 74 0.71 -2.12 -6.85
N VAL A 75 1.80 -1.39 -7.19
CA VAL A 75 2.30 -1.33 -8.58
C VAL A 75 2.59 -2.74 -9.10
N TRP A 76 3.31 -3.54 -8.32
CA TRP A 76 3.65 -4.90 -8.71
C TRP A 76 2.40 -5.76 -8.88
N GLY A 77 1.46 -5.65 -7.95
CA GLY A 77 0.14 -6.26 -8.03
C GLY A 77 -0.57 -5.93 -9.34
N LEU A 78 -0.67 -4.64 -9.69
CA LEU A 78 -1.33 -4.18 -10.91
C LEU A 78 -0.69 -4.78 -12.17
N ILE A 79 0.65 -4.86 -12.22
CA ILE A 79 1.38 -5.45 -13.35
C ILE A 79 1.07 -6.94 -13.46
N ILE A 80 1.14 -7.68 -12.35
CA ILE A 80 1.01 -9.13 -12.40
C ILE A 80 -0.45 -9.59 -12.57
N THR A 81 -1.45 -8.82 -12.15
CA THR A 81 -2.86 -9.18 -12.37
C THR A 81 -3.29 -8.94 -13.82
N ARG A 82 -2.77 -7.90 -14.48
CA ARG A 82 -3.11 -7.57 -15.89
C ARG A 82 -2.51 -8.52 -16.92
N ARG A 83 -1.36 -9.15 -16.65
CA ARG A 83 -0.71 -10.07 -17.61
C ARG A 83 -1.49 -11.37 -17.90
N LYS A 84 -2.54 -11.70 -17.13
CA LYS A 84 -3.40 -12.87 -17.43
C LYS A 84 -4.58 -12.53 -18.36
N THR A 85 -4.84 -11.26 -18.65
CA THR A 85 -5.94 -10.85 -19.54
C THR A 85 -5.56 -10.80 -21.03
N ASP A 86 -4.31 -11.09 -21.41
CA ASP A 86 -3.87 -11.18 -22.81
C ASP A 86 -4.22 -12.52 -23.50
N LEU A 87 -5.23 -13.25 -23.01
CA LEU A 87 -5.62 -14.55 -23.54
C LEU A 87 -7.15 -14.67 -23.64
N PHE A 88 -7.74 -13.86 -24.52
CA PHE A 88 -8.92 -14.22 -25.32
C PHE A 88 -8.87 -13.49 -26.65
#